data_AF-A0A0N5CTB9-F1
#
_entry.id   AF-A0A0N5CTB9-F1
#
_cell.length_a   1.000
_cell.length_b   1.000
_cell.length_c   1.000
_cell.angle_alpha   90.00
_cell.angle_beta   90.00
_cell.angle_gamma   90.00
#
_symmetry.space_group_name_H-M   'P 1'
#
loop_
_entity.id
_entity.type
_entity.pdbx_description
1 polymer ?
#
loop_
_entity_poly.entity_id
_entity_poly.type
_entity_poly.pdbx_seq_one_letter_code
_entity_poly.pdbx_strand_id
1 'polypeptide(L)'
;MIANHVLVNILRGPRGRNLNWVMAHELGHALGLPHSEHESLMASHYQGFFDTVPKLFPTDISAIQSLYGSFELRLLNIRSSNYESTLLTNFFF
;
A
#
# COMPACT_ATOMS: atom_id res chain seq x y z
N MET A 1 -3.49 -29.74 -19.94
CA MET A 1 -2.80 -28.47 -19.56
C MET A 1 -3.59 -27.23 -19.98
N ILE A 2 -4.91 -27.13 -19.73
CA ILE A 2 -5.72 -25.94 -20.09
C ILE A 2 -6.82 -25.70 -19.04
N ALA A 3 -6.47 -25.61 -17.76
CA ALA A 3 -7.44 -25.28 -16.70
C ALA A 3 -7.05 -24.03 -15.88
N ASN A 4 -5.77 -23.64 -15.87
CA ASN A 4 -5.29 -22.52 -15.05
C ASN A 4 -5.28 -21.16 -15.76
N HIS A 5 -5.51 -21.10 -17.08
CA HIS A 5 -5.53 -19.84 -17.83
C HIS A 5 -6.90 -19.17 -17.90
N VAL A 6 -7.99 -19.88 -17.60
CA VAL A 6 -9.36 -19.35 -17.72
C VAL A 6 -9.84 -18.69 -16.42
N LEU A 7 -9.45 -19.24 -15.26
CA LEU A 7 -9.86 -18.68 -13.96
C LEU A 7 -9.27 -17.27 -13.72
N VAL A 8 -8.08 -16.99 -14.26
CA VAL A 8 -7.40 -15.69 -14.14
C VAL A 8 -8.02 -14.62 -15.04
N ASN A 9 -8.73 -15.02 -16.11
CA ASN A 9 -9.30 -14.09 -17.08
C ASN A 9 -10.69 -13.55 -16.70
N ILE A 10 -11.41 -14.19 -15.78
CA ILE A 10 -12.73 -13.69 -15.32
C ILE A 10 -12.58 -12.43 -14.46
N LEU A 11 -11.41 -12.21 -13.84
CA LEU A 11 -11.10 -10.98 -13.11
C LEU A 11 -10.56 -9.84 -13.99
N ARG A 12 -10.41 -10.06 -15.31
CA ARG A 12 -9.79 -9.11 -16.24
C ARG A 12 -10.77 -8.72 -17.34
N GLY A 13 -11.68 -7.78 -17.04
CA GLY A 13 -12.43 -7.06 -18.06
C GLY A 13 -11.48 -6.30 -19.02
N PRO A 14 -11.94 -5.86 -20.21
CA PRO A 14 -11.05 -5.49 -21.34
C PRO A 14 -10.10 -4.31 -21.10
N ARG A 15 -10.23 -3.61 -19.98
CA ARG A 15 -9.33 -2.56 -19.44
C ARG A 15 -9.45 -2.52 -17.91
N GLY A 16 -9.46 -3.70 -17.27
CA GLY A 16 -9.80 -3.86 -15.85
C GLY A 16 -9.03 -2.92 -14.92
N ARG A 17 -9.71 -2.37 -13.90
CA ARG A 17 -9.04 -1.64 -12.82
C ARG A 17 -8.25 -2.62 -11.96
N ASN A 18 -7.07 -2.21 -11.52
CA ASN A 18 -6.26 -2.95 -10.58
C ASN A 18 -6.98 -2.98 -9.22
N LEU A 19 -7.53 -4.16 -8.87
CA LEU A 19 -8.32 -4.33 -7.66
C LEU A 19 -7.51 -4.01 -6.40
N ASN A 20 -6.20 -4.31 -6.39
CA ASN A 20 -5.35 -3.99 -5.24
C ASN A 20 -5.22 -2.49 -5.04
N TRP A 21 -5.13 -1.72 -6.13
CA TRP A 21 -5.09 -0.26 -6.08
C TRP A 21 -6.39 0.31 -5.50
N VAL A 22 -7.53 -0.15 -6.02
CA VAL A 22 -8.86 0.29 -5.54
C VAL A 22 -9.04 -0.10 -4.08
N MET A 23 -8.75 -1.34 -3.69
CA MET A 23 -8.88 -1.77 -2.29
C MET A 23 -8.01 -0.95 -1.35
N ALA A 24 -6.77 -0.64 -1.73
CA ALA A 24 -5.89 0.16 -0.91
C ALA A 24 -6.40 1.62 -0.75
N HIS A 25 -6.98 2.18 -1.81
CA HIS A 25 -7.66 3.49 -1.77
C HIS A 25 -8.87 3.48 -0.82
N GLU A 26 -9.77 2.51 -0.95
CA GLU A 26 -10.96 2.42 -0.11
C GLU A 26 -10.61 2.14 1.37
N LEU A 27 -9.56 1.36 1.63
CA LEU A 27 -9.03 1.17 2.99
C LEU A 27 -8.49 2.48 3.57
N GLY A 28 -7.88 3.34 2.77
CA GLY A 28 -7.48 4.67 3.19
C GLY A 28 -8.67 5.50 3.68
N HIS A 29 -9.79 5.48 2.96
CA HIS A 29 -11.04 6.11 3.41
C HIS A 29 -11.58 5.49 4.70
N ALA A 30 -11.56 4.16 4.82
CA ALA A 30 -11.97 3.47 6.05
C ALA A 30 -11.10 3.85 7.27
N LEU A 31 -9.84 4.22 7.04
CA LEU A 31 -8.90 4.74 8.04
C LEU A 31 -8.99 6.26 8.22
N GLY A 32 -9.90 6.95 7.54
CA GLY A 32 -10.13 8.38 7.69
C GLY A 32 -9.27 9.29 6.80
N LEU A 33 -8.58 8.75 5.79
CA LEU A 33 -7.83 9.57 4.84
C LEU A 33 -8.78 10.23 3.82
N PRO A 34 -8.72 11.56 3.63
CA PRO A 34 -9.43 12.24 2.56
C PRO A 34 -8.73 12.04 1.21
N HIS A 35 -9.37 12.47 0.12
CA HIS A 35 -8.68 12.57 -1.16
C HIS A 35 -7.49 13.54 -1.09
N SER A 36 -6.45 13.24 -1.86
CA SER A 36 -5.28 14.10 -2.04
C SER A 36 -5.32 14.80 -3.40
N GLU A 37 -4.87 16.05 -3.43
CA GLU A 37 -4.66 16.83 -4.66
C GLU A 37 -3.27 16.58 -5.28
N HIS A 38 -2.41 15.83 -4.59
CA HIS A 38 -1.05 15.50 -5.01
C HIS A 38 -0.94 14.04 -5.46
N GLU A 39 0.26 13.65 -5.91
CA GLU A 39 0.58 12.23 -6.16
C GLU A 39 0.40 11.42 -4.87
N SER A 40 -0.52 10.47 -4.91
CA SER A 40 -1.07 9.82 -3.72
C SER A 40 -1.91 8.61 -4.12
N LEU A 41 -1.92 7.59 -3.28
CA LEU A 41 -2.85 6.47 -3.37
C LEU A 41 -4.31 6.94 -3.21
N MET A 42 -4.50 8.02 -2.44
CA MET A 42 -5.77 8.70 -2.19
C MET A 42 -6.10 9.76 -3.26
N ALA A 43 -5.39 9.81 -4.39
CA ALA A 43 -5.78 10.67 -5.49
C ALA A 43 -7.19 10.32 -5.99
N SER A 44 -8.03 11.32 -6.23
CA SER A 44 -9.42 11.15 -6.69
C SER A 44 -9.54 10.55 -8.09
N HIS A 45 -8.47 10.61 -8.88
CA HIS A 45 -8.39 10.04 -10.21
C HIS A 45 -7.60 8.73 -10.15
N TYR A 46 -8.10 7.72 -10.85
CA TYR A 46 -7.44 6.42 -10.90
C TYR A 46 -6.09 6.51 -11.61
N GLN A 47 -5.00 6.32 -10.85
CA GLN A 47 -3.61 6.34 -11.35
C GLN A 47 -3.00 4.95 -11.54
N GLY A 48 -3.69 3.88 -11.13
CA GLY A 48 -3.14 2.52 -11.16
C GLY A 48 -2.94 2.00 -12.59
N PHE A 49 -1.70 1.85 -13.04
CA PHE A 49 -1.42 1.05 -14.24
C PHE A 49 -1.70 -0.44 -13.92
N PHE A 50 -2.16 -1.19 -14.92
CA PHE A 50 -2.61 -2.58 -14.77
C PHE A 50 -1.57 -3.50 -14.08
N ASP A 51 -0.28 -3.19 -14.22
CA ASP A 51 0.84 -3.96 -13.65
C ASP A 51 1.50 -3.27 -12.43
N THR A 52 0.93 -2.19 -11.90
CA THR A 52 1.51 -1.48 -10.74
C THR A 52 1.07 -2.12 -9.43
N VAL A 53 2.04 -2.43 -8.56
CA VAL A 53 1.77 -2.72 -7.16
C VAL A 53 1.48 -1.37 -6.47
N PRO A 54 0.34 -1.20 -5.77
CA PRO A 54 0.06 0.03 -5.05
C PRO A 54 1.16 0.27 -4.01
N LYS A 55 1.66 1.51 -3.96
CA LYS A 55 2.66 1.96 -2.99
C LYS A 55 2.13 3.18 -2.28
N LEU A 56 2.54 3.36 -1.03
CA LEU A 56 2.25 4.57 -0.29
C LEU A 56 3.17 5.69 -0.76
N PHE A 57 2.59 6.84 -1.08
CA PHE A 57 3.34 8.05 -1.36
C PHE A 57 3.72 8.76 -0.05
N PRO A 58 4.72 9.65 -0.05
CA PRO A 58 5.09 10.43 1.14
C PRO A 58 3.91 11.21 1.73
N THR A 59 2.98 11.64 0.89
CA THR A 59 1.72 12.30 1.24
C THR A 59 0.79 11.36 2.02
N ASP A 60 0.60 10.12 1.55
CA ASP A 60 -0.20 9.09 2.24
C ASP A 60 0.38 8.73 3.60
N ILE A 61 1.71 8.57 3.67
CA ILE A 61 2.43 8.26 4.92
C ILE A 61 2.25 9.39 5.93
N SER A 62 2.44 10.63 5.50
CA SER A 62 2.31 11.80 6.37
C SER A 62 0.86 11.96 6.86
N ALA A 63 -0.12 11.74 5.98
CA ALA A 63 -1.54 11.82 6.32
C ALA A 63 -1.94 10.75 7.35
N ILE A 64 -1.57 9.47 7.14
CA ILE A 64 -1.92 8.41 8.10
C ILE A 64 -1.20 8.57 9.44
N GLN A 65 0.07 9.01 9.41
CA GLN A 65 0.82 9.29 10.63
C GLN A 65 0.27 10.51 11.40
N SER A 66 -0.36 11.47 10.71
CA SER A 66 -1.04 12.58 11.39
C SER A 66 -2.27 12.13 12.20
N LEU A 67 -2.92 11.04 11.78
CA LEU A 67 -4.10 10.48 12.44
C LEU A 67 -3.74 9.52 13.59
N TYR A 68 -2.72 8.69 13.40
CA TYR A 68 -2.43 7.56 14.30
C TYR A 68 -1.03 7.60 14.93
N GLY A 69 -0.19 8.58 14.57
CA GLY A 69 1.21 8.64 14.94
C GLY A 69 2.11 7.78 14.04
N SER A 70 3.42 7.99 14.14
CA SER A 70 4.39 7.11 13.50
C SER A 70 4.61 5.85 14.33
N PHE A 71 4.77 4.72 13.65
CA PHE A 71 5.17 3.49 14.31
C PHE A 71 6.66 3.57 14.64
N GLU A 72 6.98 4.05 15.84
CA GLU A 72 8.31 3.91 16.41
C GLU A 72 8.40 2.51 17.02
N LEU A 73 9.28 1.64 16.50
CA LEU A 73 9.61 0.33 17.09
C LEU A 73 10.34 0.52 18.44
N ARG A 74 9.63 1.08 19.43
CA ARG A 74 10.12 1.32 20.79
C ARG A 74 10.50 0.04 21.53
N LEU A 75 10.19 -1.14 20.97
CA LEU A 75 10.48 -2.43 21.58
C LEU A 75 11.79 -3.09 21.13
N LEU A 76 12.56 -2.51 20.21
CA LEU A 76 13.89 -3.06 19.87
C LEU A 76 15.04 -2.47 20.68
N ASN A 77 14.83 -1.33 21.35
CA ASN A 77 15.85 -0.75 22.24
C ASN A 77 16.06 -1.56 23.55
N ILE A 78 15.26 -2.60 23.80
CA ILE A 78 15.44 -3.52 24.94
C ILE A 78 16.17 -4.81 24.49
N ARG A 79 16.36 -5.07 23.18
CA ARG A 79 16.96 -6.32 22.67
C ARG A 79 18.11 -6.16 21.68
N SER A 80 18.37 -4.95 21.17
CA SER A 80 19.39 -4.68 20.15
C SER A 80 20.84 -4.62 20.66
N SER A 81 21.18 -5.26 21.79
CA SER A 81 22.59 -5.50 22.12
C SER A 81 23.18 -6.65 21.29
N ASN A 82 22.34 -7.41 20.58
CA ASN A 82 22.76 -8.50 19.71
C ASN A 82 21.82 -8.48 18.49
N TYR A 83 22.27 -9.00 17.33
CA TYR A 83 21.50 -9.15 16.08
C TYR A 83 21.32 -7.88 15.22
N GLU A 84 22.40 -7.55 14.50
CA GLU A 84 22.47 -7.06 13.11
C GLU A 84 21.25 -6.29 12.54
N SER A 85 21.40 -4.98 12.55
CA SER A 85 20.56 -3.92 11.99
C SER A 85 20.59 -3.85 10.45
N THR A 86 20.32 -4.97 9.77
CA THR A 86 20.26 -5.03 8.29
C THR A 86 18.97 -5.64 7.74
N LEU A 87 18.12 -6.27 8.57
CA LEU A 87 16.89 -6.93 8.11
C LEU A 87 15.61 -6.10 8.29
N LEU A 88 15.64 -5.00 9.06
CA LEU A 88 14.45 -4.21 9.38
C LEU A 88 14.12 -3.12 8.36
N THR A 89 15.10 -2.71 7.56
CA THR A 89 14.91 -1.67 6.54
C THR A 89 14.20 -2.20 5.29
N ASN A 90 14.27 -3.52 5.03
CA ASN A 90 13.69 -4.14 3.82
C ASN A 90 12.29 -4.72 4.00
N PHE A 91 11.72 -4.68 5.22
CA PHE A 91 10.40 -5.24 5.50
C PHE A 91 9.29 -4.20 5.61
N PHE A 92 9.62 -2.92 5.55
CA PHE A 92 8.68 -1.81 5.61
C PHE A 92 9.02 -0.78 4.55
N PHE A 93 8.71 -1.13 3.29
CA PHE A 93 8.08 -0.35 2.21
C PHE A 93 8.32 -1.04 0.87
#